data_AF-A0A7I9Y867-F1
#
_entry.id   AF-A0A7I9Y867-F1
#
_cell.length_a   1.000
_cell.length_b   1.000
_cell.length_c   1.000
_cell.angle_alpha   90.00
_cell.angle_beta   90.00
_cell.angle_gamma   90.00
#
_symmetry.space_group_name_H-M   'P 1'
#
loop_
_entity.id
_entity.type
_entity.pdbx_description
1 polymer ?
#
loop_
_entity_poly.entity_id
_entity_poly.type
_entity_poly.pdbx_seq_one_letter_code
_entity_poly.pdbx_strand_id
1 'polypeptide(L)'
;MVLSLYSRGMTTRDIEAHLAEVYGASVSRELISNITEVVVDEIKAWQSRPLDEVYPILYIDGLRLRIGDNGVITTKVAYLAIGVDLDGRKHALGCWIQDSEGAKFWQKVVIDLRNRGVRDILIACCDGLTGLPDAIRSIYPDTVVQTCVVHVIRNARACHEFCVSQR
;
A
#
# COMPACT_ATOMS: atom_id res chain seq x y z
N MET A 1 -0.86 -20.97 11.90
CA MET A 1 0.54 -21.28 11.54
C MET A 1 0.85 -20.91 10.10
N VAL A 2 0.24 -21.56 9.10
CA VAL A 2 0.50 -21.30 7.65
C VAL A 2 0.42 -19.80 7.30
N LEU A 3 -0.66 -19.12 7.71
CA LEU A 3 -0.84 -17.68 7.50
C LEU A 3 0.32 -16.84 8.07
N SER A 4 0.89 -17.24 9.22
CA SER A 4 2.02 -16.53 9.83
C SER A 4 3.34 -16.77 9.11
N LEU A 5 3.53 -17.91 8.46
CA LEU A 5 4.71 -18.18 7.64
C LEU A 5 4.63 -17.41 6.32
N TYR A 6 3.43 -17.40 5.72
CA TYR A 6 3.15 -16.65 4.51
C TYR A 6 3.31 -15.13 4.73
N SER A 7 2.81 -14.59 5.85
CA SER A 7 2.95 -13.16 6.17
C SER A 7 4.40 -12.73 6.44
N ARG A 8 5.30 -13.68 6.73
CA ARG A 8 6.74 -13.45 6.85
C ARG A 8 7.48 -13.52 5.50
N GLY A 9 6.77 -13.75 4.40
CA GLY A 9 7.33 -13.75 3.04
C GLY A 9 7.83 -15.11 2.55
N MET A 10 7.51 -16.21 3.24
CA MET A 10 7.85 -17.55 2.76
C MET A 10 6.98 -17.93 1.55
N THR A 11 7.57 -18.52 0.52
CA THR A 11 6.81 -19.01 -0.62
C THR A 11 6.00 -20.25 -0.23
N THR A 12 4.98 -20.62 -1.01
CA THR A 12 4.19 -21.84 -0.74
C THR A 12 5.05 -23.11 -0.73
N ARG A 13 6.14 -23.12 -1.52
CA ARG A 13 7.14 -24.20 -1.52
C ARG A 13 7.97 -24.22 -0.24
N ASP A 14 8.38 -23.07 0.27
CA ASP A 14 9.15 -22.98 1.52
C ASP A 14 8.30 -23.41 2.71
N ILE A 15 7.01 -23.06 2.71
CA ILE A 15 6.05 -23.46 3.74
C ILE A 15 5.83 -24.97 3.70
N GLU A 16 5.62 -25.56 2.52
CA GLU A 16 5.51 -27.02 2.34
C GLU A 16 6.74 -27.74 2.90
N ALA A 17 7.94 -27.30 2.52
CA ALA A 17 9.20 -27.87 3.01
C ALA A 17 9.33 -27.74 4.54
N HIS A 18 9.02 -26.56 5.09
CA HIS A 18 9.09 -26.32 6.53
C HIS A 18 8.13 -27.20 7.34
N LEU A 19 6.93 -27.43 6.84
CA LEU A 19 5.94 -28.30 7.50
C LEU A 19 6.36 -29.77 7.45
N ALA A 20 6.97 -30.22 6.35
CA ALA A 20 7.51 -31.56 6.24
C ALA A 20 8.70 -31.77 7.19
N GLU A 21 9.62 -30.80 7.28
CA GLU A 21 10.83 -30.89 8.09
C GLU A 21 10.54 -30.84 9.60
N VAL A 22 9.76 -29.86 10.05
CA VAL A 22 9.56 -29.63 11.50
C VAL A 22 8.46 -30.52 12.08
N TYR A 23 7.41 -30.81 11.29
CA TYR A 23 6.21 -31.49 11.78
C TYR A 23 5.95 -32.85 11.10
N GLY A 24 6.76 -33.27 10.13
CA GLY A 24 6.52 -34.50 9.36
C GLY A 24 5.23 -34.47 8.53
N ALA A 25 4.64 -33.28 8.33
CA ALA A 25 3.35 -33.13 7.68
C ALA A 25 3.52 -32.91 6.17
N SER A 26 2.81 -33.70 5.36
CA SER A 26 2.72 -33.48 3.91
C SER A 26 1.50 -32.60 3.61
N VAL A 27 1.76 -31.38 3.11
CA VAL A 27 0.73 -30.38 2.80
C VAL A 27 1.01 -29.85 1.40
N SER A 28 0.04 -29.97 0.49
CA SER A 28 0.23 -29.48 -0.88
C SER A 28 0.22 -27.95 -0.97
N ARG A 29 0.86 -27.42 -2.02
CA ARG A 29 0.87 -25.97 -2.30
C ARG A 29 -0.52 -25.42 -2.57
N GLU A 30 -1.41 -26.20 -3.18
CA GLU A 30 -2.81 -25.82 -3.40
C GLU A 30 -3.53 -25.66 -2.05
N LEU A 31 -3.33 -26.57 -1.10
CA LEU A 31 -3.91 -26.46 0.24
C LEU A 31 -3.37 -25.23 0.97
N ILE A 32 -2.07 -24.94 0.88
CA ILE A 32 -1.48 -23.72 1.43
C ILE A 32 -2.13 -22.47 0.82
N SER A 33 -2.32 -22.44 -0.51
CA SER A 33 -3.00 -21.33 -1.20
C SER A 33 -4.44 -21.17 -0.71
N ASN A 34 -5.21 -22.25 -0.64
CA ASN A 34 -6.60 -22.21 -0.14
C ASN A 34 -6.67 -21.72 1.32
N ILE A 35 -5.70 -22.11 2.15
CA ILE A 35 -5.61 -21.60 3.53
C ILE A 35 -5.35 -20.09 3.53
N THR A 36 -4.58 -19.56 2.59
CA THR A 36 -4.37 -18.10 2.51
C THR A 36 -5.59 -17.33 2.02
N GLU A 37 -6.55 -17.98 1.36
CA GLU A 37 -7.79 -17.33 0.92
C GLU A 37 -8.76 -17.04 2.07
N VAL A 38 -8.62 -17.70 3.21
CA VAL A 38 -9.53 -17.53 4.37
C VAL A 38 -9.54 -16.09 4.91
N VAL A 39 -8.46 -15.33 4.71
CA VAL A 39 -8.35 -13.94 5.18
C VAL A 39 -8.88 -12.93 4.17
N VAL A 40 -9.31 -13.35 2.98
CA VAL A 40 -9.77 -12.43 1.91
C VAL A 40 -10.95 -11.59 2.38
N ASP A 41 -11.89 -12.17 3.11
CA ASP A 41 -13.06 -11.42 3.61
C ASP A 41 -12.69 -10.49 4.77
N GLU A 42 -11.71 -10.88 5.60
CA GLU A 42 -11.14 -9.98 6.62
C GLU A 42 -10.42 -8.78 5.98
N ILE A 43 -9.68 -9.01 4.88
CA ILE A 43 -9.03 -7.94 4.11
C ILE A 43 -10.08 -6.98 3.55
N LYS A 44 -11.17 -7.49 2.97
CA LYS A 44 -12.27 -6.65 2.46
C LYS A 44 -12.93 -5.85 3.58
N ALA A 45 -13.19 -6.48 4.72
CA ALA A 45 -13.75 -5.80 5.89
C ALA A 45 -12.80 -4.72 6.42
N TRP A 46 -11.49 -4.99 6.44
CA TRP A 46 -10.48 -4.00 6.80
C TRP A 46 -10.42 -2.84 5.79
N GLN A 47 -10.52 -3.11 4.49
CA GLN A 47 -10.52 -2.10 3.44
C GLN A 47 -11.74 -1.17 3.51
N SER A 48 -12.89 -1.67 3.98
CA SER A 48 -14.13 -0.89 4.11
C SER A 48 -14.39 -0.34 5.51
N ARG A 49 -13.49 -0.63 6.48
CA ARG A 49 -13.68 -0.22 7.88
C ARG A 49 -13.85 1.31 8.00
N PRO A 50 -14.67 1.77 8.97
CA PRO A 50 -14.76 3.19 9.28
C PRO A 50 -13.40 3.73 9.75
N LEU A 51 -13.15 4.99 9.43
CA LEU A 51 -11.94 5.73 9.78
C LEU A 51 -12.31 6.91 10.68
N ASP A 52 -11.37 7.33 11.51
CA ASP A 52 -11.51 8.55 12.31
C ASP A 52 -11.75 9.79 11.46
N GLU A 53 -12.40 10.79 12.07
CA GLU A 53 -12.81 12.00 11.36
C GLU A 53 -11.63 12.88 10.95
N VAL A 54 -10.53 12.87 11.71
CA VAL A 54 -9.41 13.79 11.49
C VAL A 54 -8.09 13.04 11.51
N TYR A 55 -7.29 13.25 10.46
CA TYR A 55 -5.90 12.80 10.39
C TYR A 55 -4.98 14.00 10.12
N PRO A 56 -4.24 14.50 11.12
CA PRO A 56 -3.33 15.63 10.93
C PRO A 56 -2.34 15.46 9.78
N ILE A 57 -1.86 14.25 9.54
CA ILE A 57 -0.91 13.98 8.45
C ILE A 57 -1.37 12.76 7.67
N LEU A 58 -1.47 12.89 6.35
CA LEU A 58 -1.67 11.80 5.41
C LEU A 58 -0.40 11.62 4.56
N TYR A 59 0.14 10.41 4.52
CA TYR A 59 1.16 9.99 3.58
C TYR A 59 0.54 9.09 2.50
N ILE A 60 0.85 9.35 1.24
CA ILE A 60 0.52 8.45 0.13
C ILE A 60 1.80 8.12 -0.62
N ASP A 61 2.07 6.82 -0.76
CA ASP A 61 3.24 6.29 -1.47
C ASP A 61 2.84 5.14 -2.41
N GLY A 62 3.63 4.92 -3.45
CA GLY A 62 3.43 3.89 -4.46
C GLY A 62 4.57 2.87 -4.48
N LEU A 63 4.22 1.58 -4.35
CA LEU A 63 5.16 0.47 -4.49
C LEU A 63 4.95 -0.26 -5.82
N ARG A 64 5.99 -0.31 -6.65
CA ARG A 64 5.97 -1.08 -7.90
C ARG A 64 6.07 -2.58 -7.60
N LEU A 65 5.07 -3.32 -8.03
CA LEU A 65 4.94 -4.77 -7.87
C LEU A 65 4.94 -5.45 -9.22
N ARG A 66 5.68 -6.56 -9.35
CA ARG A 66 5.59 -7.44 -10.52
C ARG A 66 4.55 -8.51 -10.22
N ILE A 67 3.44 -8.47 -10.96
CA ILE A 67 2.29 -9.35 -10.74
C ILE A 67 2.12 -10.22 -11.98
N GLY A 68 2.09 -11.53 -11.77
CA GLY A 68 1.75 -12.50 -12.80
C GLY A 68 0.24 -12.62 -12.91
N ASP A 69 -0.31 -12.36 -14.08
CA ASP A 69 -1.73 -12.53 -14.39
C ASP A 69 -1.85 -13.29 -15.72
N ASN A 70 -2.54 -14.44 -15.72
CA ASN A 70 -2.72 -15.32 -16.88
C ASN A 70 -1.43 -15.64 -17.67
N GLY A 71 -0.32 -15.84 -16.94
CA GLY A 71 0.98 -16.17 -17.54
C GLY A 71 1.78 -14.96 -18.04
N VAL A 72 1.25 -13.75 -17.95
CA VAL A 72 1.96 -12.50 -18.30
C VAL A 72 2.36 -11.77 -17.02
N ILE A 73 3.65 -11.45 -16.91
CA ILE A 73 4.15 -10.63 -15.80
C ILE A 73 4.01 -9.16 -16.18
N THR A 74 3.11 -8.46 -15.49
CA THR A 74 2.92 -7.01 -15.62
C THR A 74 3.46 -6.30 -14.39
N THR A 75 3.90 -5.05 -14.56
CA THR A 75 4.27 -4.21 -13.42
C THR A 75 3.08 -3.35 -13.07
N LYS A 76 2.57 -3.50 -11.85
CA LYS A 76 1.49 -2.69 -11.27
C LYS A 76 2.04 -1.83 -10.15
N VAL A 77 1.29 -0.83 -9.72
CA VAL A 77 1.63 -0.02 -8.54
C VAL A 77 0.60 -0.26 -7.44
N ALA A 78 1.07 -0.60 -6.24
CA ALA A 78 0.28 -0.62 -5.02
C ALA A 78 0.44 0.71 -4.28
N TYR A 79 -0.64 1.49 -4.20
CA TYR A 79 -0.68 2.74 -3.45
C TYR A 79 -1.13 2.48 -2.03
N LEU A 80 -0.36 2.97 -1.06
CA LEU A 80 -0.66 2.85 0.36
C LEU A 80 -0.91 4.24 0.94
N ALA A 81 -2.07 4.41 1.57
CA ALA A 81 -2.38 5.59 2.38
C ALA A 81 -2.11 5.30 3.86
N ILE A 82 -1.27 6.13 4.49
CA ILE A 82 -0.97 6.07 5.92
C ILE A 82 -1.36 7.39 6.56
N GLY A 83 -2.33 7.34 7.48
CA GLY A 83 -2.73 8.49 8.30
C GLY A 83 -1.99 8.49 9.64
N VAL A 84 -1.69 9.67 10.16
CA VAL A 84 -1.29 9.87 11.55
C VAL A 84 -2.50 10.41 12.29
N ASP A 85 -2.92 9.75 13.37
CA ASP A 85 -4.04 10.19 14.20
C ASP A 85 -3.65 11.34 15.16
N LEU A 86 -4.61 11.80 15.95
CA LEU A 86 -4.41 12.87 16.94
C LEU A 86 -3.46 12.46 18.09
N ASP A 87 -3.30 11.15 18.32
CA ASP A 87 -2.36 10.59 19.30
C ASP A 87 -0.95 10.40 18.71
N GLY A 88 -0.73 10.74 17.44
CA GLY A 88 0.54 10.59 16.74
C GLY A 88 0.82 9.16 16.24
N ARG A 89 -0.18 8.27 16.24
CA ARG A 89 -0.03 6.88 15.78
C ARG A 89 -0.32 6.76 14.29
N LYS A 90 0.47 5.92 13.63
CA LYS A 90 0.33 5.65 12.20
C LYS A 90 -0.67 4.53 11.95
N HIS A 91 -1.60 4.76 11.04
CA HIS A 91 -2.60 3.81 10.60
C HIS A 91 -2.56 3.64 9.09
N ALA A 92 -2.52 2.40 8.63
CA ALA A 92 -2.81 2.11 7.24
C ALA A 92 -4.31 2.34 6.99
N LEU A 93 -4.63 3.34 6.18
CA LEU A 93 -6.00 3.74 5.87
C LEU A 93 -6.56 2.93 4.70
N GLY A 94 -5.71 2.59 3.73
CA GLY A 94 -6.11 1.76 2.60
C GLY A 94 -4.95 1.44 1.67
N CYS A 95 -5.17 0.43 0.84
CA CYS A 95 -4.22 -0.04 -0.17
C CYS A 95 -4.96 -0.30 -1.48
N TRP A 96 -4.46 0.23 -2.60
CA TRP A 96 -5.08 0.11 -3.91
C TRP A 96 -4.04 -0.30 -4.95
N ILE A 97 -4.31 -1.38 -5.69
CA ILE A 97 -3.44 -1.85 -6.78
C ILE A 97 -4.03 -1.36 -8.10
N GLN A 98 -3.19 -0.73 -8.93
CA GLN A 98 -3.63 -0.19 -10.20
C GLN A 98 -2.57 -0.36 -11.30
N ASP A 99 -3.04 -0.53 -12.53
CA ASP A 99 -2.20 -0.69 -13.73
C ASP A 99 -1.59 0.63 -14.22
N SER A 100 -2.34 1.74 -14.13
CA SER A 100 -1.87 3.07 -14.55
C SER A 100 -2.43 4.21 -13.70
N GLU A 101 -1.62 5.25 -13.52
CA GLU A 101 -2.01 6.50 -12.85
C GLU A 101 -2.98 7.33 -13.71
N GLY A 102 -4.02 7.87 -13.08
CA GLY A 102 -4.90 8.83 -13.73
C GLY A 102 -5.68 9.65 -12.71
N ALA A 103 -6.04 10.88 -13.05
CA ALA A 103 -6.74 11.80 -12.14
C ALA A 103 -8.05 11.20 -11.55
N LYS A 104 -8.77 10.40 -12.34
CA LYS A 104 -10.00 9.71 -11.89
C LYS A 104 -9.73 8.68 -10.78
N PHE A 105 -8.57 8.02 -10.80
CA PHE A 105 -8.19 7.06 -9.77
C PHE A 105 -7.99 7.77 -8.43
N TRP A 106 -7.26 8.89 -8.42
CA TRP A 106 -7.02 9.64 -7.19
C TRP A 106 -8.30 10.24 -6.61
N GLN A 107 -9.20 10.75 -7.45
CA GLN A 107 -10.54 11.15 -6.99
C GLN A 107 -11.27 9.99 -6.30
N LYS A 108 -11.24 8.79 -6.88
CA LYS A 108 -11.86 7.61 -6.26
C LYS A 108 -11.25 7.28 -4.90
N VAL A 109 -9.92 7.31 -4.77
CA VAL A 109 -9.22 7.03 -3.50
C VAL A 109 -9.58 8.06 -2.43
N VAL A 110 -9.55 9.34 -2.76
CA VAL A 110 -9.82 10.41 -1.80
C VAL A 110 -11.31 10.43 -1.40
N ILE A 111 -12.23 10.11 -2.33
CA ILE A 111 -13.66 9.91 -2.04
C ILE A 111 -13.86 8.69 -1.12
N ASP A 112 -13.15 7.59 -1.35
CA ASP A 112 -13.23 6.39 -0.49
C ASP A 112 -12.88 6.73 0.97
N LEU A 113 -11.77 7.46 1.18
CA LEU A 113 -11.38 7.93 2.52
C LEU A 113 -12.48 8.79 3.15
N ARG A 114 -13.08 9.71 2.39
CA ARG A 114 -14.16 10.58 2.88
C ARG A 114 -15.41 9.79 3.24
N ASN A 115 -15.80 8.85 2.40
CA ASN A 115 -16.98 8.01 2.62
C ASN A 115 -16.82 7.10 3.84
N ARG A 116 -15.58 6.73 4.17
CA ARG A 116 -15.26 5.90 5.33
C ARG A 116 -15.16 6.70 6.64
N GLY A 117 -15.26 8.03 6.60
CA GLY A 117 -15.39 8.86 7.80
C GLY A 117 -14.43 10.03 7.87
N VAL A 118 -13.37 10.06 7.05
CA VAL A 118 -12.38 11.15 7.09
C VAL A 118 -13.04 12.46 6.67
N ARG A 119 -13.05 13.42 7.58
CA ARG A 119 -13.62 14.76 7.41
C ARG A 119 -12.55 15.80 7.14
N ASP A 120 -11.39 15.67 7.78
CA ASP A 120 -10.32 16.66 7.66
C ASP A 120 -8.92 16.04 7.65
N ILE A 121 -8.05 16.66 6.86
CA ILE A 121 -6.64 16.32 6.70
C ILE A 121 -5.87 17.64 6.67
N LEU A 122 -4.98 17.87 7.63
CA LEU A 122 -4.26 19.14 7.70
C LEU A 122 -3.11 19.18 6.69
N ILE A 123 -2.32 18.10 6.63
CA ILE A 123 -1.15 18.00 5.75
C ILE A 123 -1.20 16.69 4.96
N ALA A 124 -1.13 16.77 3.63
CA ALA A 124 -0.96 15.62 2.76
C ALA A 124 0.45 15.61 2.15
N CYS A 125 1.24 14.60 2.51
CA CYS A 125 2.58 14.35 1.97
C CYS A 125 2.50 13.37 0.80
N CYS A 126 2.82 13.85 -0.40
CA CYS A 126 2.73 13.08 -1.65
C CYS A 126 4.10 13.03 -2.35
N ASP A 127 4.37 11.96 -3.10
CA ASP A 127 5.59 11.83 -3.92
C ASP A 127 5.34 12.08 -5.40
N GLY A 128 5.24 13.33 -5.82
CA GLY A 128 5.18 13.69 -7.26
C GLY A 128 4.03 13.05 -8.07
N LEU A 129 3.07 12.41 -7.40
CA LEU A 129 1.99 11.65 -8.02
C LEU A 129 1.07 12.59 -8.80
N THR A 130 0.97 12.37 -10.11
CA THR A 130 0.27 13.32 -10.99
C THR A 130 -1.23 13.25 -10.73
N GLY A 131 -1.86 14.42 -10.50
CA GLY A 131 -3.29 14.54 -10.25
C GLY A 131 -3.75 14.22 -8.82
N LEU A 132 -2.89 13.69 -7.95
CA LEU A 132 -3.23 13.49 -6.53
C LEU A 132 -3.42 14.82 -5.79
N PRO A 133 -2.53 15.83 -5.92
CA PRO A 133 -2.73 17.13 -5.27
C PRO A 133 -4.08 17.78 -5.61
N ASP A 134 -4.50 17.68 -6.87
CA ASP A 134 -5.76 18.26 -7.33
C ASP A 134 -6.97 17.47 -6.80
N ALA A 135 -6.88 16.15 -6.74
CA ALA A 135 -7.91 15.31 -6.13
C ALA A 135 -8.09 15.60 -4.65
N ILE A 136 -7.00 15.79 -3.90
CA ILE A 136 -7.03 16.16 -2.48
C ILE A 136 -7.70 17.52 -2.32
N ARG A 137 -7.22 18.57 -3.00
CA ARG A 137 -7.78 19.92 -2.89
C ARG A 137 -9.24 20.01 -3.31
N SER A 138 -9.69 19.16 -4.23
CA SER A 138 -11.09 19.11 -4.63
C SER A 138 -12.02 18.58 -3.53
N ILE A 139 -11.52 17.77 -2.60
CA ILE A 139 -12.34 17.08 -1.58
C ILE A 139 -12.08 17.65 -0.18
N TYR A 140 -10.83 18.02 0.11
CA TYR A 140 -10.35 18.63 1.32
C TYR A 140 -9.63 19.95 0.95
N PRO A 141 -10.37 21.05 0.74
CA PRO A 141 -9.84 22.30 0.20
C PRO A 141 -8.83 22.99 1.14
N ASP A 142 -8.94 22.77 2.44
CA ASP A 142 -8.07 23.37 3.46
C ASP A 142 -6.78 22.56 3.69
N THR A 143 -6.65 21.37 3.08
CA THR A 143 -5.46 20.53 3.22
C THR A 143 -4.23 21.16 2.55
N VAL A 144 -3.15 21.27 3.31
CA VAL A 144 -1.83 21.64 2.77
C VAL A 144 -1.20 20.42 2.10
N VAL A 145 -1.16 20.44 0.76
CA VAL A 145 -0.45 19.40 -0.01
C VAL A 145 1.01 19.78 -0.15
N GLN A 146 1.91 18.90 0.30
CA GLN A 146 3.36 19.07 0.21
C GLN A 146 4.06 17.85 -0.38
N THR A 147 5.24 18.08 -0.96
CA THR A 147 6.11 16.99 -1.43
C THR A 147 6.76 16.30 -0.23
N CYS A 148 6.80 14.97 -0.25
CA CYS A 148 7.45 14.20 0.80
C CYS A 148 8.98 14.40 0.80
N VAL A 149 9.53 14.98 1.87
CA VAL A 149 10.98 15.21 2.01
C VAL A 149 11.78 13.91 1.99
N VAL A 150 11.21 12.80 2.50
CA VAL A 150 11.87 11.49 2.47
C VAL A 150 12.11 11.04 1.03
N HIS A 151 11.13 11.21 0.14
CA HIS A 151 11.27 10.89 -1.27
C HIS A 151 12.27 11.83 -1.96
N VAL A 152 12.24 13.12 -1.66
CA VAL A 152 13.24 14.07 -2.18
C VAL A 152 14.67 13.65 -1.81
N ILE A 153 14.91 13.27 -0.55
CA ILE A 153 16.23 12.81 -0.09
C ILE A 153 16.63 11.51 -0.80
N ARG A 154 15.72 10.53 -0.91
CA ARG A 154 15.99 9.27 -1.61
C ARG A 154 16.34 9.50 -3.08
N ASN A 155 15.58 10.35 -3.76
CA ASN A 155 15.82 10.69 -5.17
C ASN A 155 17.15 11.42 -5.36
N ALA A 156 17.50 12.35 -4.46
CA ALA A 156 18.79 13.03 -4.49
C ALA A 156 19.97 12.07 -4.31
N ARG A 157 19.86 11.09 -3.38
CA ARG A 157 20.89 10.06 -3.18
C ARG A 157 21.06 9.16 -4.40
N ALA A 158 19.97 8.70 -4.99
CA ALA A 158 20.00 7.88 -6.20
C ALA A 158 20.67 8.61 -7.38
N CYS A 159 20.38 9.90 -7.55
CA CYS A 159 21.02 10.74 -8.58
C CYS A 159 22.53 10.87 -8.33
N HIS A 160 22.95 11.11 -7.09
CA HIS A 160 24.36 11.18 -6.73
C HIS A 160 25.10 9.86 -7.03
N GLU A 161 24.54 8.72 -6.61
CA GLU A 161 25.12 7.40 -6.88
C GLU A 161 25.26 7.13 -8.39
N PHE A 162 24.25 7.49 -9.18
CA PHE A 162 24.33 7.41 -10.64
C PHE A 162 25.46 8.27 -11.22
N CYS A 163 25.57 9.54 -10.82
CA CYS A 163 26.64 10.43 -11.27
C CYS A 163 28.03 9.95 -10.87
N VAL A 164 28.19 9.34 -9.69
CA VAL A 164 29.46 8.76 -9.25
C VAL A 164 29.80 7.51 -10.05
N SER A 165 28.81 6.66 -10.38
CA SER A 165 29.03 5.43 -11.15
C SER A 165 29.44 5.67 -12.62
N GLN A 166 29.26 6.88 -13.13
CA GLN A 166 29.67 7.27 -14.49
C GLN A 166 31.03 7.96 -14.56
N ARG A 167 31.77 8.05 -13.45
CA ARG A 167 33.17 8.49 -13.41
C ARG A 167 34.10 7.31 -13.26
#